data_AF-A0A2U0S1J4-F1
#
_entry.id   AF-A0A2U0S1J4-F1
#
_cell.length_a   1.000
_cell.length_b   1.000
_cell.length_c   1.000
_cell.angle_alpha   90.00
_cell.angle_beta   90.00
_cell.angle_gamma   90.00
#
_symmetry.space_group_name_H-M   'P 1'
#
loop_
_entity.id
_entity.type
_entity.pdbx_description
1 polymer ?
#
loop_
_entity_poly.entity_id
_entity_poly.type
_entity_poly.pdbx_seq_one_letter_code
_entity_poly.pdbx_strand_id
1 'polypeptide(L)' 'MQPPLMYKLDLGELQGEGDFPCPCCGTIISPEDETEDVYVILDTKVSGDELEELEIQCNKCSSKIRLVGFNLR' A
#
# COMPACT_ATOMS: atom_id res chain seq x y z
N MET A 1 -10.49 -1.32 -23.25
CA MET A 1 -9.83 -0.59 -22.15
C MET A 1 -9.58 -1.62 -21.06
N GLN A 2 -8.33 -2.03 -20.83
CA GLN A 2 -8.03 -2.89 -19.67
C GLN A 2 -8.25 -2.04 -18.41
N PRO A 3 -8.91 -2.57 -17.36
CA PRO A 3 -9.00 -1.85 -16.11
C PRO A 3 -7.58 -1.56 -15.59
N PRO A 4 -7.36 -0.41 -14.92
CA PRO A 4 -6.08 -0.14 -14.28
C PRO A 4 -5.77 -1.30 -13.31
N LEU A 5 -4.58 -1.88 -13.43
CA LEU A 5 -4.11 -2.94 -12.54
C LEU A 5 -4.00 -2.37 -11.13
N MET A 6 -5.02 -2.65 -10.32
CA MET A 6 -5.04 -2.35 -8.88
C MET A 6 -4.62 -3.61 -8.14
N TYR A 7 -3.49 -3.55 -7.46
CA TYR A 7 -3.02 -4.66 -6.64
C TYR A 7 -3.64 -4.56 -5.26
N LYS A 8 -4.16 -5.68 -4.73
CA LYS A 8 -4.59 -5.76 -3.34
C LYS A 8 -3.54 -6.53 -2.56
N LEU A 9 -3.09 -5.95 -1.45
CA LEU A 9 -2.08 -6.55 -0.60
C LEU A 9 -2.61 -6.51 0.85
N ASP A 10 -2.59 -7.67 1.50
CA ASP A 10 -2.98 -7.82 2.89
C ASP A 10 -1.71 -7.79 3.75
N LEU A 11 -1.53 -6.72 4.50
CA LEU A 11 -0.38 -6.56 5.39
C LEU A 11 -0.40 -7.57 6.52
N GLY A 12 -1.57 -8.10 6.90
CA GLY A 12 -1.67 -9.06 7.97
C GLY A 12 -1.09 -10.44 7.64
N GLU A 13 -1.01 -10.77 6.34
CA GLU A 13 -0.39 -12.01 5.86
C GLU A 13 1.13 -11.86 5.67
N LEU A 14 1.66 -10.63 5.74
CA LEU A 14 3.10 -10.39 5.60
C LEU A 14 3.80 -10.60 6.95
N GLN A 15 4.85 -11.42 6.93
CA GLN A 15 5.81 -11.50 8.04
C GLN A 15 6.88 -10.41 7.86
N GLY A 16 6.90 -9.40 8.73
CA GLY A 16 7.89 -8.32 8.68
C GLY A 16 7.48 -7.08 9.47
N GLU A 17 8.27 -6.01 9.37
CA GLU A 17 8.01 -4.72 10.04
C GLU A 17 7.13 -3.76 9.23
N GLY A 18 6.58 -4.22 8.10
CA GLY A 18 5.70 -3.44 7.24
C GLY A 18 6.30 -3.04 5.90
N ASP A 19 7.60 -3.29 5.67
CA ASP A 19 8.23 -3.13 4.37
C ASP A 19 7.76 -4.21 3.39
N PHE A 20 7.39 -3.81 2.17
CA PHE A 20 6.99 -4.74 1.12
C PHE A 20 7.45 -4.29 -0.27
N PRO A 21 7.78 -5.24 -1.16
CA PRO A 21 8.08 -4.90 -2.54
C PRO A 21 6.80 -4.55 -3.30
N CYS A 22 6.85 -3.49 -4.10
CA CYS A 22 5.82 -3.15 -5.06
C CYS A 22 5.53 -4.36 -5.97
N PRO A 23 4.29 -4.86 -6.05
CA PRO A 23 3.95 -6.07 -6.80
C PRO A 23 4.13 -5.91 -8.32
N CYS A 24 4.26 -4.66 -8.81
CA CYS A 24 4.45 -4.36 -10.22
C CYS A 24 5.93 -4.23 -10.63
N CYS A 25 6.79 -3.63 -9.79
CA CYS A 25 8.18 -3.31 -10.17
C CYS A 25 9.25 -3.77 -9.17
N GLY A 26 8.85 -4.25 -7.99
CA GLY A 26 9.76 -4.72 -6.95
C GLY A 26 10.45 -3.65 -6.12
N THR A 27 10.16 -2.35 -6.32
CA THR A 27 10.68 -1.29 -5.44
C THR A 27 10.21 -1.51 -4.01
N ILE A 28 11.07 -1.35 -3.02
CA ILE A 28 10.69 -1.53 -1.61
C ILE A 28 9.89 -0.31 -1.16
N ILE A 29 8.67 -0.55 -0.70
CA ILE A 29 7.80 0.44 -0.09
C ILE A 29 7.87 0.21 1.42
N SER A 30 8.29 1.25 2.14
CA SER A 30 8.40 1.24 3.60
C SER A 30 7.42 2.25 4.19
N PRO A 31 6.68 1.90 5.26
CA PRO A 31 5.83 2.86 5.97
C PRO A 31 6.63 3.97 6.66
N GLU A 32 7.94 3.81 6.83
CA GLU A 32 8.85 4.83 7.38
C GLU A 32 9.29 5.85 6.33
N ASP A 33 8.94 5.67 5.05
CA ASP A 33 9.28 6.61 3.99
C ASP A 33 8.39 7.86 4.06
N GLU A 34 8.87 8.87 4.80
CA GLU A 34 8.20 10.16 4.98
C GLU A 34 8.44 11.15 3.82
N THR A 35 9.30 10.83 2.84
CA THR A 35 9.67 11.81 1.80
C THR A 35 8.70 11.83 0.62
N GLU A 36 7.72 10.92 0.59
CA GLU A 36 6.80 10.70 -0.53
C GLU A 36 7.52 10.40 -1.87
N ASP A 37 8.82 10.05 -1.84
CA ASP A 37 9.60 9.81 -3.05
C ASP A 37 9.30 8.44 -3.68
N VAL A 38 8.99 7.44 -2.87
CA VAL A 38 8.74 6.06 -3.34
C VAL A 38 7.27 5.82 -3.64
N TYR A 39 6.37 6.37 -2.84
CA TYR A 39 4.93 6.26 -3.04
C TYR A 39 4.20 7.52 -2.58
N VAL A 40 2.95 7.65 -3.01
CA VAL A 40 2.03 8.68 -2.55
C VAL A 40 0.72 8.03 -2.10
N ILE A 41 0.10 8.56 -1.05
CA ILE A 41 -1.23 8.13 -0.59
C ILE A 41 -2.29 8.76 -1.50
N LEU A 42 -3.14 7.93 -2.08
CA LEU A 42 -4.26 8.36 -2.93
C LEU A 42 -5.58 8.45 -2.17
N ASP A 43 -5.84 7.47 -1.30
CA ASP A 43 -7.08 7.39 -0.54
C ASP A 43 -6.86 6.65 0.78
N THR A 44 -7.62 7.02 1.79
CA THR A 44 -7.54 6.45 3.14
C THR A 44 -8.95 6.20 3.65
N LYS A 45 -9.25 4.94 3.97
CA LYS A 45 -10.54 4.53 4.50
C LYS A 45 -10.41 4.16 5.98
N VAL A 46 -11.08 4.94 6.81
CA VAL A 46 -11.11 4.77 8.27
C VAL A 46 -12.53 4.48 8.71
N SER A 47 -12.71 3.49 9.59
CA SER A 47 -14.00 3.17 10.21
C SER A 47 -13.86 3.34 11.72
N GLY A 48 -14.52 4.36 12.28
CA GLY A 48 -14.33 4.73 13.68
C GLY A 48 -12.91 5.25 13.89
N ASP A 49 -12.16 4.60 14.78
CA ASP A 49 -10.77 4.93 15.12
C ASP A 49 -9.74 3.98 14.47
N GLU A 50 -10.18 3.09 13.57
CA GLU A 50 -9.34 2.05 12.96
C GLU A 50 -9.19 2.26 11.44
N LEU A 51 -7.96 2.19 10.95
CA LEU A 51 -7.65 2.21 9.52
C LEU A 51 -8.08 0.88 8.90
N GLU A 52 -8.98 0.90 7.91
CA GLU A 52 -9.43 -0.32 7.22
C GLU A 52 -8.64 -0.56 5.94
N GLU A 53 -8.52 0.47 5.11
CA GLU A 53 -7.92 0.37 3.78
C GLU A 53 -7.08 1.62 3.50
N LEU A 54 -5.94 1.43 2.83
CA LEU A 54 -5.08 2.52 2.36
C LEU A 54 -4.76 2.28 0.88
N GLU A 55 -5.12 3.22 0.01
CA GLU A 55 -4.74 3.19 -1.39
C GLU A 55 -3.50 4.06 -1.60
N ILE A 56 -2.43 3.44 -2.06
CA ILE A 56 -1.19 4.12 -2.41
C ILE A 56 -0.87 3.95 -3.89
N GLN A 57 -0.05 4.85 -4.43
CA GLN A 57 0.53 4.73 -5.75
C GLN A 57 2.04 4.68 -5.65
N CYS A 58 2.66 3.69 -6.29
CA CYS A 58 4.11 3.65 -6.42
C CYS A 58 4.57 4.73 -7.41
N ASN A 59 5.49 5.60 -7.02
CA ASN A 59 6.00 6.67 -7.87
C ASN A 59 7.00 6.18 -8.92
N LYS A 60 7.54 4.95 -8.77
CA LYS A 60 8.46 4.35 -9.75
C LYS A 60 7.76 3.79 -10.99
N CYS A 61 6.59 3.18 -10.83
CA CYS A 61 5.88 2.51 -11.93
C CYS A 61 4.41 2.96 -12.08
N SER A 62 3.96 3.89 -11.25
CA SER A 62 2.60 4.42 -11.21
C SER A 62 1.50 3.38 -10.95
N SER A 63 1.86 2.19 -10.44
CA SER A 63 0.88 1.17 -10.06
C SER A 63 0.14 1.56 -8.79
N LYS A 64 -1.17 1.32 -8.75
CA LYS A 64 -1.99 1.51 -7.55
C LYS A 64 -2.04 0.24 -6.72
N ILE A 65 -1.90 0.39 -5.41
CA ILE A 65 -1.83 -0.69 -4.44
C ILE A 65 -2.83 -0.36 -3.33
N ARG A 66 -3.76 -1.27 -3.07
CA ARG A 66 -4.68 -1.21 -1.95
C ARG A 66 -4.17 -2.11 -0.85
N LEU A 67 -3.76 -1.48 0.24
CA LEU A 67 -3.34 -2.12 1.47
C LEU A 67 -4.57 -2.35 2.36
N VAL A 68 -4.66 -3.55 2.91
CA VAL A 68 -5.65 -3.95 3.92
C VAL A 68 -4.94 -4.71 5.03
N GLY A 69 -5.67 -5.13 6.06
CA GLY A 69 -5.10 -5.97 7.13
C GLY A 69 -4.42 -5.19 8.25
N PHE A 70 -4.66 -3.88 8.34
CA PHE A 70 -4.20 -3.03 9.45
C PHE A 70 -4.78 -3.40 10.83
N ASN A 71 -5.75 -4.33 10.87
CA ASN A 71 -6.51 -4.74 12.05
C ASN A 71 -6.06 -6.08 12.67
N LEU A 72 -4.76 -6.37 12.69
CA LEU A 72 -4.24 -7.47 13.49
C LEU A 72 -4.04 -7.00 14.94
N ARG A 73 -5.08 -7.14 15.76
CA ARG A 73 -4.98 -7.14 17.23
C ARG A 73 -4.66 -8.53 17.75
#